data_AF-A0AAV0EJI8-F1
#
_entry.id   AF-A0AAV0EJI8-F1
#
_cell.length_a   1.000
_cell.length_b   1.000
_cell.length_c   1.000
_cell.angle_alpha   90.00
_cell.angle_beta   90.00
_cell.angle_gamma   90.00
#
_symmetry.space_group_name_H-M   'P 1'
#
loop_
_entity.id
_entity.type
_entity.pdbx_description
1 polymer ?
#
loop_
_entity_poly.entity_id
_entity_poly.type
_entity_poly.pdbx_seq_one_letter_code
_entity_poly.pdbx_strand_id
1 'polypeptide(L)'
;MKEERDKGIESIHRNNTVYENLKLWKEMIVGSERGKMCCLRGKLDMQDLNKSHRDPVYYRCNDTAHHKIGSTYKLYPTYDFACPFVDAIEGITHALRSSEYHDRNDQYYRIQTDMEFQKVHIYEFSRLNLVYTLLSQRKLLWFVKNGLVEGWDDPHFPTIQGIVRRGLKIEALIQFILEQGASKNLNLMEWDKLWAINKKIIDPVCPSHTAVIEERRVVFTLSHGPEDLFTRTIPKHKKYEPAGTKVTTYTKRVWIDFADAELISVNEEVTLMDWGNSIVKSIEKDEQGNVISLTGVLHPEGSFKTTKLKLTWLPDTDKLLKLSLVDFDYIITKKKLEKKEDFVNVVNPCTKKETCAFGDSNMRDLKRGDTLQLERKGYFRCDVPFVSPTQPIVLFAIPDGKAQPVMRFAASNGKQ
;
A
#
# COMPACT_ATOMS: atom_id res chain seq x y z
N MET A 1 20.28 -28.25 25.50
CA MET A 1 19.10 -27.49 25.96
C MET A 1 17.85 -27.69 25.10
N LYS A 2 17.79 -27.21 23.84
CA LYS A 2 16.53 -27.25 23.06
C LYS A 2 16.01 -28.68 22.88
N GLU A 3 16.88 -29.60 22.45
CA GLU A 3 16.52 -31.00 22.27
C GLU A 3 16.07 -31.68 23.57
N GLU A 4 16.75 -31.38 24.69
CA GLU A 4 16.37 -31.88 26.01
C GLU A 4 14.96 -31.40 26.38
N ARG A 5 14.65 -30.11 26.20
CA ARG A 5 13.30 -29.57 26.43
C ARG A 5 12.25 -30.21 25.52
N ASP A 6 12.57 -30.39 24.25
CA ASP A 6 11.66 -31.02 23.28
C ASP A 6 11.35 -32.48 23.67
N LYS A 7 12.32 -33.17 24.29
CA LYS A 7 12.19 -34.55 24.80
C LYS A 7 11.75 -34.64 26.28
N GLY A 8 11.59 -33.53 26.99
CA GLY A 8 11.23 -33.50 28.41
C GLY A 8 12.37 -33.90 29.37
N ILE A 9 13.62 -33.89 28.91
CA ILE A 9 14.79 -34.29 29.70
C ILE A 9 15.25 -33.12 30.58
N GLU A 10 15.36 -33.36 31.88
CA GLU A 10 15.85 -32.36 32.84
C GLU A 10 17.30 -31.95 32.53
N SER A 11 17.60 -30.66 32.73
CA SER A 11 18.98 -30.17 32.65
C SER A 11 19.82 -30.75 33.79
N ILE A 12 21.09 -31.07 33.52
CA ILE A 12 22.06 -31.46 34.56
C ILE A 12 22.19 -30.41 35.69
N HIS A 13 21.85 -29.15 35.40
CA HIS A 13 21.91 -28.04 36.36
C HIS A 13 20.55 -27.70 37.01
N ARG A 14 19.49 -28.50 36.77
CA ARG A 14 18.13 -28.21 37.26
C ARG A 14 18.01 -28.31 38.79
N ASN A 15 18.83 -29.15 39.40
CA ASN A 15 18.84 -29.41 40.84
C ASN A 15 20.04 -28.76 41.56
N ASN A 16 20.68 -27.76 40.93
CA ASN A 16 21.64 -26.89 41.60
C ASN A 16 21.02 -26.28 42.87
N THR A 17 21.86 -26.08 43.88
CA THR A 17 21.45 -25.38 45.10
C THR A 17 21.17 -23.90 44.83
N VAL A 18 20.41 -23.25 45.72
CA VAL A 18 20.16 -21.80 45.65
C VAL A 18 21.47 -21.01 45.61
N TYR A 19 22.46 -21.44 46.40
CA TYR A 19 23.80 -20.82 46.45
C TYR A 19 24.50 -20.87 45.09
N GLU A 20 24.54 -22.03 44.43
CA GLU A 20 25.15 -22.20 43.12
C GLU A 20 24.43 -21.37 42.04
N ASN A 21 23.10 -21.34 42.09
CA ASN A 21 22.30 -20.54 41.17
C ASN A 21 22.57 -19.04 41.34
N LEU A 22 22.64 -18.53 42.58
CA LEU A 22 22.96 -17.13 42.85
C LEU A 22 24.40 -16.78 42.45
N LYS A 23 25.35 -17.72 42.59
CA LYS A 23 26.72 -17.54 42.11
C LYS A 23 26.74 -17.37 40.59
N LEU A 24 26.10 -18.27 39.84
CA LEU A 24 26.00 -18.17 38.38
C LEU A 24 25.21 -16.95 37.92
N TRP A 25 24.19 -16.54 38.68
CA TRP A 25 23.43 -15.33 38.41
C TRP A 25 24.30 -14.06 38.47
N LYS A 26 25.19 -13.95 39.46
CA LYS A 26 26.14 -12.82 39.54
C LYS A 26 27.08 -12.78 38.34
N GLU A 27 27.59 -13.93 37.91
CA GLU A 27 28.40 -14.06 36.68
C GLU A 27 27.62 -13.58 35.45
N MET A 28 26.33 -13.88 35.37
CA MET A 28 25.45 -13.41 34.29
C MET A 28 25.22 -11.89 34.32
N ILE A 29 25.01 -11.29 35.50
CA ILE A 29 24.82 -9.84 35.65
C ILE A 29 26.03 -9.06 35.12
N VAL A 30 27.24 -9.47 35.51
CA VAL A 30 28.48 -8.80 35.08
C VAL A 30 28.87 -9.18 33.64
N GLY A 31 28.19 -10.16 33.05
CA GLY A 31 28.47 -10.65 31.70
C GLY A 31 29.86 -11.30 31.59
N SER A 32 30.29 -12.07 32.59
CA SER A 32 31.56 -12.81 32.52
C SER A 32 31.49 -13.90 31.44
N GLU A 33 32.64 -14.43 31.02
CA GLU A 33 32.68 -15.54 30.05
C GLU A 33 31.85 -16.75 30.53
N ARG A 34 31.87 -17.05 31.84
CA ARG A 34 31.01 -18.09 32.41
C ARG A 34 29.53 -17.70 32.34
N GLY A 35 29.19 -16.46 32.70
CA GLY A 35 27.83 -15.95 32.65
C GLY A 35 27.23 -15.96 31.25
N LYS A 36 28.02 -15.66 30.21
CA LYS A 36 27.58 -15.71 28.81
C LYS A 36 27.21 -17.12 28.34
N MET A 37 27.79 -18.16 28.94
CA MET A 37 27.42 -19.56 28.69
C MET A 37 26.16 -20.00 29.45
N CYS A 38 25.58 -19.14 30.29
CA CYS A 38 24.44 -19.43 31.14
C CYS A 38 23.15 -18.74 30.66
N CYS A 39 22.01 -19.31 31.05
CA CYS A 39 20.72 -18.66 30.98
C CYS A 39 19.92 -18.97 32.25
N LEU A 40 19.08 -18.04 32.70
CA LEU A 40 18.16 -18.31 33.81
C LEU A 40 16.90 -18.95 33.24
N ARG A 41 16.42 -20.01 33.90
CA ARG A 41 15.20 -20.74 33.53
C ARG A 41 14.24 -20.81 34.71
N GLY A 42 12.95 -20.81 34.42
CA GLY A 42 11.95 -21.22 35.40
C GLY A 42 12.10 -22.70 35.71
N LYS A 43 11.83 -23.09 36.95
CA LYS A 43 11.73 -24.49 37.37
C LYS A 43 10.26 -24.86 37.45
N LEU A 44 9.73 -25.37 36.35
CA LEU A 44 8.33 -25.72 36.14
C LEU A 44 8.21 -27.24 35.96
N ASP A 45 7.46 -27.74 34.97
CA ASP A 45 7.32 -29.17 34.69
C ASP A 45 7.93 -29.53 33.32
N MET A 46 8.96 -30.36 33.33
CA MET A 46 9.63 -30.84 32.12
C MET A 46 8.81 -31.89 31.37
N GLN A 47 7.84 -32.54 32.02
CA GLN A 47 6.94 -33.54 31.41
C GLN A 47 5.63 -32.92 30.88
N ASP A 48 5.43 -31.61 31.07
CA ASP A 48 4.20 -30.95 30.64
C ASP A 48 3.95 -31.14 29.13
N LEU A 49 2.69 -31.41 28.76
CA LEU A 49 2.26 -31.51 27.37
C LEU A 49 2.42 -30.16 26.65
N ASN A 50 2.18 -29.06 27.37
CA ASN A 50 2.47 -27.71 26.92
C ASN A 50 3.96 -27.42 27.04
N LYS A 51 4.66 -27.42 25.89
CA LYS A 51 6.11 -27.19 25.81
C LYS A 51 6.56 -25.82 26.35
N SER A 52 5.65 -24.85 26.48
CA SER A 52 5.97 -23.55 27.07
C SER A 52 6.28 -23.65 28.58
N HIS A 53 5.74 -24.66 29.26
CA HIS A 53 5.97 -24.94 30.69
C HIS A 53 7.21 -25.77 30.96
N ARG A 54 7.87 -26.29 29.93
CA ARG A 54 9.10 -27.08 30.11
C ARG A 54 10.29 -26.19 30.41
N ASP A 55 10.41 -25.80 31.67
CA ASP A 55 11.46 -24.94 32.24
C ASP A 55 11.89 -23.82 31.26
N PRO A 56 11.01 -22.84 30.97
CA PRO A 56 11.25 -21.80 29.99
C PRO A 56 12.42 -20.90 30.37
N VAL A 57 13.09 -20.32 29.38
CA VAL A 57 14.19 -19.38 29.59
C VAL A 57 13.63 -18.01 29.95
N TYR A 58 14.08 -17.44 31.07
CA TYR A 58 13.68 -16.13 31.56
C TYR A 58 14.69 -15.03 31.24
N TYR A 59 15.99 -15.30 31.39
CA TYR A 59 17.04 -14.32 31.07
C TYR A 59 18.17 -14.92 30.27
N ARG A 60 18.79 -14.09 29.41
CA ARG A 60 19.97 -14.43 28.62
C ARG A 60 20.96 -13.27 28.57
N CYS A 61 22.23 -13.61 28.50
CA CYS A 61 23.27 -12.62 28.28
C CYS A 61 23.27 -12.17 26.81
N ASN A 62 23.47 -10.87 26.57
CA ASN A 62 23.67 -10.28 25.25
C ASN A 62 24.62 -9.09 25.38
N ASP A 63 25.74 -9.15 24.67
CA ASP A 63 26.76 -8.10 24.70
C ASP A 63 26.41 -6.87 23.84
N THR A 64 25.41 -6.99 22.97
CA THR A 64 24.96 -5.91 22.08
C THR A 64 24.40 -4.76 22.92
N ALA A 65 24.94 -3.56 22.72
CA ALA A 65 24.46 -2.37 23.39
C ALA A 65 22.98 -2.11 23.06
N HIS A 66 22.18 -1.83 24.08
CA HIS A 66 20.76 -1.53 23.93
C HIS A 66 20.57 -0.07 23.48
N HIS A 67 19.72 0.14 22.47
CA HIS A 67 19.50 1.46 21.86
C HIS A 67 19.12 2.60 22.84
N LYS A 68 18.44 2.32 23.97
CA LYS A 68 18.08 3.33 24.98
C LYS A 68 19.05 3.49 26.15
N ILE A 69 19.69 2.40 26.59
CA ILE A 69 20.42 2.33 27.87
C ILE A 69 21.88 1.91 27.67
N GLY A 70 22.34 1.87 26.42
CA GLY A 70 23.70 1.50 26.04
C GLY A 70 24.10 0.13 26.56
N SER A 71 25.33 0.04 27.07
CA SER A 71 25.92 -1.20 27.60
C SER A 71 25.74 -1.37 29.11
N THR A 72 24.81 -0.63 29.73
CA THR A 72 24.57 -0.66 31.18
C THR A 72 24.24 -2.05 31.70
N TYR A 73 23.49 -2.83 30.92
CA TYR A 73 23.14 -4.21 31.25
C TYR A 73 23.72 -5.16 30.21
N LYS A 74 24.12 -6.34 30.67
CA LYS A 74 24.56 -7.47 29.83
C LYS A 74 23.56 -8.61 29.82
N LEU A 75 22.50 -8.48 30.60
CA LEU A 75 21.52 -9.50 30.88
C LEU A 75 20.13 -8.98 30.56
N TYR A 76 19.38 -9.69 29.72
CA TYR A 76 18.09 -9.24 29.24
C TYR A 76 17.01 -10.32 29.42
N PRO A 77 15.80 -9.94 29.83
CA PRO A 77 14.70 -10.87 29.96
C PRO A 77 14.19 -11.31 28.58
N THR A 78 13.62 -12.50 28.51
CA THR A 78 12.88 -12.96 27.34
C THR A 78 11.49 -12.33 27.31
N TYR A 79 10.88 -12.27 26.12
CA TYR A 79 9.51 -11.78 25.94
C TYR A 79 8.52 -12.44 26.90
N ASP A 80 8.57 -13.78 26.99
CA ASP A 80 7.63 -14.56 27.80
C ASP A 80 7.77 -14.31 29.32
N PHE A 81 8.92 -13.81 29.77
CA PHE A 81 9.15 -13.43 31.17
C PHE A 81 8.87 -11.95 31.44
N ALA A 82 9.24 -11.07 30.52
CA ALA A 82 9.08 -9.62 30.68
C ALA A 82 7.61 -9.19 30.56
N CYS A 83 6.86 -9.71 29.59
CA CYS A 83 5.49 -9.24 29.32
C CYS A 83 4.53 -9.40 30.51
N PRO A 84 4.43 -10.57 31.19
CA PRO A 84 3.54 -10.70 32.33
C PRO A 84 3.86 -9.75 33.49
N PHE A 85 5.15 -9.44 33.68
CA PHE A 85 5.64 -8.49 34.67
C PHE A 85 5.26 -7.05 34.30
N VAL A 86 5.56 -6.63 33.06
CA VAL A 86 5.28 -5.27 32.58
C VAL A 86 3.78 -4.98 32.60
N ASP A 87 2.97 -5.91 32.07
CA ASP A 87 1.52 -5.73 32.04
C ASP A 87 0.94 -5.57 33.46
N ALA A 88 1.43 -6.36 34.42
CA ALA A 88 0.97 -6.28 35.80
C ALA A 88 1.39 -4.95 36.47
N ILE A 89 2.65 -4.53 36.31
CA ILE A 89 3.19 -3.31 36.92
C ILE A 89 2.56 -2.05 36.31
N GLU A 90 2.25 -2.06 35.01
CA GLU A 90 1.56 -0.96 34.33
C GLU A 90 0.04 -0.95 34.59
N GLY A 91 -0.49 -1.94 35.31
CA GLY A 91 -1.92 -2.02 35.65
C GLY A 91 -2.81 -2.36 34.46
N ILE A 92 -2.28 -3.08 33.47
CA ILE A 92 -3.05 -3.54 32.31
C ILE A 92 -4.16 -4.47 32.78
N THR A 93 -5.41 -4.17 32.41
CA THR A 93 -6.55 -5.04 32.75
C THR A 93 -6.78 -6.12 31.70
N HIS A 94 -6.60 -5.76 30.43
CA HIS A 94 -6.87 -6.60 29.27
C HIS A 94 -5.71 -6.54 28.28
N ALA A 95 -4.92 -7.61 28.20
CA ALA A 95 -3.84 -7.74 27.23
C ALA A 95 -4.39 -8.30 25.92
N LEU A 96 -4.42 -7.47 24.87
CA LEU A 96 -4.88 -7.88 23.54
C LEU A 96 -3.71 -8.46 22.74
N ARG A 97 -3.79 -9.73 22.35
CA ARG A 97 -2.69 -10.43 21.65
C ARG A 97 -3.16 -11.24 20.46
N SER A 98 -2.26 -11.48 19.51
CA SER A 98 -2.49 -12.45 18.45
C SER A 98 -2.59 -13.90 18.98
N SER A 99 -3.45 -14.70 18.35
CA SER A 99 -3.72 -16.10 18.73
C SER A 99 -2.55 -17.06 18.53
N GLU A 100 -1.50 -16.66 17.80
CA GLU A 100 -0.31 -17.51 17.57
C GLU A 100 0.49 -17.82 18.84
N TYR A 101 0.26 -17.05 19.90
CA TYR A 101 0.94 -17.23 21.16
C TYR A 101 0.11 -18.03 22.16
N HIS A 102 -1.08 -18.53 21.78
CA HIS A 102 -2.06 -19.16 22.69
C HIS A 102 -1.45 -20.16 23.68
N ASP A 103 -0.56 -21.03 23.19
CA ASP A 103 0.16 -22.03 23.99
C ASP A 103 1.00 -21.43 25.14
N ARG A 104 1.24 -20.11 25.13
CA ARG A 104 2.00 -19.36 26.15
C ARG A 104 1.13 -18.65 27.18
N ASN A 105 -0.20 -18.69 27.06
CA ASN A 105 -1.10 -18.06 28.02
C ASN A 105 -0.92 -18.65 29.42
N ASP A 106 -0.85 -19.98 29.51
CA ASP A 106 -0.65 -20.65 30.79
C ASP A 106 0.71 -20.28 31.42
N GLN A 107 1.75 -20.15 30.60
CA GLN A 107 3.07 -19.69 31.06
C GLN A 107 3.00 -18.25 31.58
N TYR A 108 2.27 -17.38 30.89
CA TYR A 108 2.07 -15.98 31.29
C TYR A 108 1.40 -15.90 32.67
N TYR A 109 0.28 -16.62 32.85
CA TYR A 109 -0.43 -16.63 34.13
C TYR A 109 0.40 -17.26 35.24
N ARG A 110 1.17 -18.30 34.94
CA ARG A 110 2.07 -18.92 35.90
C ARG A 110 3.06 -17.90 36.48
N ILE A 111 3.66 -17.07 35.62
CA ILE A 111 4.60 -16.03 36.04
C ILE A 111 3.92 -14.97 36.91
N GLN A 112 2.69 -14.56 36.58
CA GLN A 112 1.94 -13.62 37.43
C GLN A 112 1.64 -14.19 38.81
N THR A 113 1.23 -15.47 38.87
CA THR A 113 1.00 -16.16 40.15
C THR A 113 2.29 -16.28 40.97
N ASP A 114 3.39 -16.70 40.34
CA ASP A 114 4.69 -16.87 41.02
C ASP A 114 5.24 -15.54 41.57
N MET A 115 4.84 -14.40 40.98
CA MET A 115 5.22 -13.05 41.40
C MET A 115 4.16 -12.37 42.28
N GLU A 116 3.08 -13.06 42.63
CA GLU A 116 1.96 -12.53 43.43
C GLU A 116 1.29 -11.29 42.81
N PHE A 117 1.28 -11.22 41.47
CA PHE A 117 0.63 -10.14 40.73
C PHE A 117 -0.86 -10.38 40.51
N GLN A 118 -1.58 -9.27 40.33
CA GLN A 118 -2.97 -9.32 39.87
C GLN A 118 -3.05 -9.91 38.47
N LYS A 119 -4.08 -10.73 38.25
CA LYS A 119 -4.30 -11.41 36.98
C LYS A 119 -4.71 -10.43 35.90
N VAL A 120 -3.96 -10.39 34.80
CA VAL A 120 -4.29 -9.63 33.60
C VAL A 120 -5.06 -10.51 32.63
N HIS A 121 -6.20 -10.06 32.12
CA HIS A 121 -7.01 -10.89 31.22
C HIS A 121 -6.46 -10.87 29.79
N ILE A 122 -6.07 -12.03 29.25
CA ILE A 122 -5.62 -12.12 27.85
C ILE A 122 -6.83 -12.30 26.92
N TYR A 123 -6.93 -11.43 25.93
CA TYR A 123 -7.91 -11.52 24.84
C TYR A 123 -7.20 -11.71 23.52
N GLU A 124 -7.56 -12.77 22.81
CA GLU A 124 -6.86 -13.19 21.61
C GLU A 124 -7.65 -12.91 20.34
N PHE A 125 -6.94 -12.46 19.31
CA PHE A 125 -7.48 -12.24 17.97
C PHE A 125 -6.53 -12.80 16.90
N SER A 126 -7.06 -13.11 15.73
CA SER A 126 -6.25 -13.53 14.59
C SER A 126 -5.51 -12.35 13.99
N ARG A 127 -4.32 -12.62 13.43
CA ARG A 127 -3.62 -11.60 12.64
C ARG A 127 -4.34 -11.36 11.32
N LEU A 128 -4.40 -10.08 10.93
CA LEU A 128 -4.77 -9.70 9.57
C LEU A 128 -3.79 -10.33 8.57
N ASN A 129 -4.32 -10.94 7.51
CA ASN A 129 -3.56 -11.37 6.35
C ASN A 129 -4.22 -10.81 5.10
N LEU A 130 -3.41 -10.38 4.13
CA LEU A 130 -3.86 -9.85 2.85
C LEU A 130 -3.34 -10.75 1.72
N VAL A 131 -4.12 -10.90 0.66
CA VAL A 131 -3.69 -11.59 -0.56
C VAL A 131 -2.51 -10.86 -1.22
N TYR A 132 -1.71 -11.59 -1.98
CA TYR A 132 -0.61 -11.06 -2.79
C TYR A 132 0.40 -10.21 -1.99
N THR A 133 0.53 -10.49 -0.70
CA THR A 133 1.31 -9.69 0.23
C THR A 133 1.97 -10.56 1.29
N LEU A 134 3.12 -10.12 1.76
CA LEU A 134 3.86 -10.73 2.86
C LEU A 134 3.92 -9.74 4.02
N LEU A 135 3.42 -10.12 5.21
CA LEU A 135 3.44 -9.25 6.40
C LEU A 135 4.58 -9.57 7.37
N SER A 136 5.40 -10.60 7.06
CA SER A 136 6.54 -10.95 7.89
C SER A 136 7.65 -9.91 7.74
N GLN A 137 8.03 -9.26 8.84
CA GLN A 137 9.12 -8.28 8.88
C GLN A 137 10.43 -8.83 8.28
N ARG A 138 10.75 -10.10 8.50
CA ARG A 138 11.96 -10.74 7.93
C ARG A 138 11.90 -10.78 6.40
N LYS A 139 10.74 -11.08 5.83
CA LYS A 139 10.52 -11.12 4.38
C LYS A 139 10.51 -9.72 3.79
N LEU A 140 9.82 -8.77 4.43
CA LEU A 140 9.82 -7.36 3.99
C LEU A 140 11.23 -6.75 4.02
N LEU A 141 12.01 -7.01 5.07
CA LEU A 141 13.40 -6.57 5.15
C LEU A 141 14.25 -7.16 4.01
N TRP A 142 13.97 -8.38 3.57
CA TRP A 142 14.67 -8.99 2.43
C TRP A 142 14.40 -8.19 1.13
N PHE A 143 13.16 -7.79 0.86
CA PHE A 143 12.84 -6.96 -0.31
C PHE A 143 13.60 -5.63 -0.30
N VAL A 144 13.63 -4.95 0.87
CA VAL A 144 14.39 -3.70 1.04
C VAL A 144 15.88 -3.91 0.83
N LYS A 145 16.47 -4.95 1.44
CA LYS A 145 17.91 -5.24 1.33
C LYS A 145 18.36 -5.62 -0.08
N ASN A 146 17.48 -6.23 -0.88
CA ASN A 146 17.77 -6.62 -2.26
C ASN A 146 17.41 -5.52 -3.28
N GLY A 147 17.00 -4.33 -2.83
CA GLY A 147 16.68 -3.22 -3.72
C GLY A 147 15.48 -3.48 -4.66
N LEU A 148 14.60 -4.41 -4.30
CA LEU A 148 13.39 -4.72 -5.07
C LEU A 148 12.27 -3.69 -4.85
N VAL A 149 12.48 -2.78 -3.90
CA VAL A 149 11.63 -1.63 -3.56
C VAL A 149 12.51 -0.45 -3.16
N GLU A 150 11.97 0.77 -3.23
CA GLU A 150 12.67 2.00 -2.86
C GLU A 150 13.03 2.05 -1.36
N GLY A 151 12.17 1.47 -0.50
CA GLY A 151 12.31 1.53 0.94
C GLY A 151 11.08 1.03 1.70
N TRP A 152 10.98 1.37 2.98
CA TRP A 152 9.83 1.01 3.81
C TRP A 152 8.57 1.82 3.50
N ASP A 153 8.72 2.99 2.89
CA ASP A 153 7.64 3.87 2.44
C ASP A 153 7.28 3.65 0.96
N ASP A 154 7.80 2.60 0.33
CA ASP A 154 7.49 2.26 -1.05
C ASP A 154 5.97 2.01 -1.24
N PRO A 155 5.32 2.58 -2.27
CA PRO A 155 3.89 2.43 -2.52
C PRO A 155 3.37 1.00 -2.72
N HIS A 156 4.23 0.06 -3.12
CA HIS A 156 3.88 -1.36 -3.24
C HIS A 156 3.90 -2.09 -1.89
N PHE A 157 4.56 -1.50 -0.89
CA PHE A 157 4.77 -2.14 0.39
C PHE A 157 3.53 -2.09 1.28
N PRO A 158 3.24 -3.18 2.01
CA PRO A 158 2.08 -3.26 2.89
C PRO A 158 2.32 -2.55 4.24
N THR A 159 3.25 -1.60 4.27
CA THR A 159 3.46 -0.72 5.43
C THR A 159 2.42 0.38 5.40
N ILE A 160 2.12 0.94 6.57
CA ILE A 160 1.23 2.11 6.67
C ILE A 160 1.76 3.27 5.83
N GLN A 161 3.08 3.51 5.87
CA GLN A 161 3.71 4.58 5.08
C GLN A 161 3.58 4.33 3.58
N GLY A 162 3.81 3.10 3.12
CA GLY A 162 3.70 2.72 1.71
C GLY A 162 2.30 2.89 1.16
N ILE A 163 1.29 2.29 1.81
CA ILE A 163 -0.10 2.38 1.35
C ILE A 163 -0.65 3.82 1.43
N VAL A 164 -0.23 4.63 2.41
CA VAL A 164 -0.59 6.05 2.49
C VAL A 164 0.10 6.86 1.39
N ARG A 165 1.39 6.58 1.09
CA ARG A 165 2.10 7.17 -0.05
C ARG A 165 1.46 6.76 -1.38
N ARG A 166 0.89 5.57 -1.48
CA ARG A 166 0.09 5.14 -2.64
C ARG A 166 -1.22 5.92 -2.80
N GLY A 167 -1.75 6.48 -1.71
CA GLY A 167 -2.97 7.29 -1.70
C GLY A 167 -4.12 6.75 -0.86
N LEU A 168 -3.84 5.79 0.03
CA LEU A 168 -4.79 5.36 1.05
C LEU A 168 -4.98 6.45 2.11
N LYS A 169 -6.24 6.77 2.42
CA LYS A 169 -6.61 7.62 3.55
C LYS A 169 -6.64 6.80 4.84
N ILE A 170 -6.15 7.37 5.94
CA ILE A 170 -6.07 6.67 7.24
C ILE A 170 -7.47 6.29 7.74
N GLU A 171 -8.45 7.14 7.47
CA GLU A 171 -9.86 6.92 7.78
C GLU A 171 -10.39 5.66 7.11
N ALA A 172 -9.99 5.39 5.85
CA ALA A 172 -10.35 4.18 5.13
C ALA A 172 -9.76 2.93 5.80
N LEU A 173 -8.51 3.02 6.25
CA LEU A 173 -7.85 1.92 6.96
C LEU A 173 -8.52 1.64 8.31
N ILE A 174 -8.84 2.68 9.09
CA ILE A 174 -9.54 2.53 10.37
C ILE A 174 -10.91 1.89 10.13
N GLN A 175 -11.67 2.39 9.16
CA GLN A 175 -12.97 1.81 8.81
C GLN A 175 -12.84 0.35 8.38
N PHE A 176 -11.85 0.00 7.57
CA PHE A 176 -11.59 -1.38 7.15
C PHE A 176 -11.30 -2.31 8.34
N ILE A 177 -10.49 -1.86 9.31
CA ILE A 177 -10.19 -2.64 10.52
C ILE A 177 -11.43 -2.78 11.41
N LEU A 178 -12.22 -1.72 11.58
CA LEU A 178 -13.46 -1.74 12.37
C LEU A 178 -14.53 -2.64 11.74
N GLU A 179 -14.72 -2.58 10.42
CA GLU A 179 -15.65 -3.47 9.70
C GLU A 179 -15.26 -4.94 9.82
N GLN A 180 -13.96 -5.24 9.93
CA GLN A 180 -13.47 -6.59 10.08
C GLN A 180 -13.71 -7.14 11.50
N GLY A 181 -13.50 -6.29 12.51
CA GLY A 181 -13.61 -6.66 13.91
C GLY A 181 -12.53 -7.64 14.40
N ALA A 182 -12.48 -7.83 15.71
CA ALA A 182 -11.60 -8.81 16.33
C ALA A 182 -12.23 -10.20 16.28
N SER A 183 -11.60 -11.13 15.56
CA SER A 183 -12.02 -12.53 15.49
C SER A 183 -10.82 -13.46 15.62
N LYS A 184 -11.01 -14.64 16.20
CA LYS A 184 -9.98 -15.70 16.25
C LYS A 184 -9.80 -16.43 14.92
N ASN A 185 -10.72 -16.25 13.96
CA ASN A 185 -10.65 -16.91 12.65
C ASN A 185 -9.61 -16.26 11.75
N LEU A 186 -8.67 -17.06 11.25
CA LEU A 186 -7.68 -16.63 10.26
C LEU A 186 -8.35 -16.32 8.93
N ASN A 187 -8.55 -15.03 8.66
CA ASN A 187 -9.14 -14.55 7.42
C ASN A 187 -8.05 -14.01 6.49
N LEU A 188 -8.12 -14.41 5.22
CA LEU A 188 -7.29 -13.86 4.15
C LEU A 188 -8.11 -12.81 3.39
N MET A 189 -7.71 -11.54 3.51
CA MET A 189 -8.45 -10.41 2.96
C MET A 189 -7.99 -10.02 1.57
N GLU A 190 -8.94 -9.55 0.77
CA GLU A 190 -8.69 -8.97 -0.55
C GLU A 190 -8.45 -7.46 -0.43
N TRP A 191 -7.48 -6.93 -1.19
CA TRP A 191 -7.16 -5.50 -1.21
C TRP A 191 -8.33 -4.66 -1.76
N ASP A 192 -9.13 -5.24 -2.64
CA ASP A 192 -10.25 -4.57 -3.31
C ASP A 192 -11.23 -3.93 -2.32
N LYS A 193 -11.49 -4.61 -1.18
CA LYS A 193 -12.39 -4.07 -0.15
C LYS A 193 -11.83 -2.80 0.48
N LEU A 194 -10.53 -2.79 0.83
CA LEU A 194 -9.86 -1.62 1.40
C LEU A 194 -9.88 -0.45 0.41
N TRP A 195 -9.56 -0.71 -0.85
CA TRP A 195 -9.56 0.33 -1.89
C TRP A 195 -10.95 0.83 -2.26
N ALA A 196 -11.98 -0.03 -2.19
CA ALA A 196 -13.37 0.38 -2.35
C ALA A 196 -13.83 1.32 -1.23
N ILE A 197 -13.43 1.07 0.02
CA ILE A 197 -13.67 1.98 1.15
C ILE A 197 -12.94 3.30 0.89
N ASN A 198 -11.65 3.25 0.50
CA ASN A 198 -10.87 4.45 0.19
C ASN A 198 -11.52 5.30 -0.91
N LYS A 199 -11.99 4.66 -1.98
CA LYS A 199 -12.70 5.31 -3.08
C LYS A 199 -13.92 6.10 -2.59
N LYS A 200 -14.73 5.51 -1.70
CA LYS A 200 -15.93 6.19 -1.14
C LYS A 200 -15.57 7.46 -0.38
N ILE A 201 -14.36 7.54 0.19
CA ILE A 201 -13.87 8.72 0.91
C ILE A 201 -13.31 9.77 -0.07
N ILE A 202 -12.53 9.36 -1.08
CA ILE A 202 -11.87 10.31 -1.98
C ILE A 202 -12.78 10.82 -3.10
N ASP A 203 -13.66 9.98 -3.65
CA ASP A 203 -14.48 10.31 -4.83
C ASP A 203 -15.33 11.58 -4.66
N PRO A 204 -16.02 11.81 -3.53
CA PRO A 204 -16.88 12.98 -3.36
C PRO A 204 -16.13 14.32 -3.32
N VAL A 205 -14.83 14.29 -3.01
CA VAL A 205 -14.02 15.50 -2.74
C VAL A 205 -12.89 15.71 -3.76
N CYS A 206 -12.66 14.76 -4.66
CA CYS A 206 -11.51 14.76 -5.56
C CYS A 206 -11.68 15.77 -6.72
N PRO A 207 -10.76 16.73 -6.92
CA PRO A 207 -10.76 17.58 -8.10
C PRO A 207 -10.57 16.77 -9.39
N SER A 208 -11.41 17.01 -10.39
CA SER A 208 -11.33 16.38 -11.71
C SER A 208 -10.43 17.17 -12.64
N HIS A 209 -9.47 16.48 -13.23
CA HIS A 209 -8.48 16.98 -14.17
C HIS A 209 -8.45 16.11 -15.42
N THR A 210 -7.81 16.62 -16.47
CA THR A 210 -7.76 15.92 -17.76
C THR A 210 -6.33 15.61 -18.13
N ALA A 211 -6.10 14.40 -18.62
CA ALA A 211 -4.82 13.96 -19.13
C ALA A 211 -5.01 13.13 -20.40
N VAL A 212 -4.05 13.21 -21.31
CA VAL A 212 -3.99 12.41 -22.55
C VAL A 212 -2.64 11.69 -22.58
N ILE A 213 -2.64 10.39 -22.82
CA ILE A 213 -1.40 9.59 -22.89
C ILE A 213 -0.53 10.12 -24.04
N GLU A 214 0.77 10.29 -23.78
CA GLU A 214 1.70 10.90 -24.75
C GLU A 214 1.88 10.00 -25.98
N GLU A 215 1.97 8.70 -25.73
CA GLU A 215 2.11 7.67 -26.75
C GLU A 215 0.87 7.65 -27.65
N ARG A 216 1.09 7.87 -28.96
CA ARG A 216 0.08 7.78 -30.02
C ARG A 216 -1.13 8.71 -29.88
N ARG A 217 -1.04 9.77 -29.08
CA ARG A 217 -2.10 10.79 -29.02
C ARG A 217 -2.51 11.27 -30.41
N VAL A 218 -3.81 11.50 -30.59
CA VAL A 218 -4.39 11.85 -31.89
C VAL A 218 -4.82 13.31 -31.88
N VAL A 219 -4.48 14.05 -32.95
CA VAL A 219 -4.98 15.42 -33.15
C VAL A 219 -6.40 15.35 -33.72
N PHE A 220 -7.33 16.03 -33.07
CA PHE A 220 -8.68 16.27 -33.57
C PHE A 220 -8.87 17.74 -33.94
N THR A 221 -9.08 18.01 -35.22
CA THR A 221 -9.27 19.36 -35.77
C THR A 221 -10.76 19.66 -35.97
N LEU A 222 -11.24 20.74 -35.37
CA LEU A 222 -12.64 21.16 -35.39
C LEU A 222 -12.85 22.32 -36.37
N SER A 223 -13.53 22.10 -37.49
CA SER A 223 -13.68 23.10 -38.56
C SER A 223 -14.57 24.31 -38.19
N HIS A 224 -15.49 24.14 -37.24
CA HIS A 224 -16.30 25.21 -36.60
C HIS A 224 -15.87 25.48 -35.15
N GLY A 225 -14.62 25.15 -34.82
CA GLY A 225 -14.02 25.52 -33.54
C GLY A 225 -13.66 27.01 -33.50
N PRO A 226 -13.25 27.53 -32.33
CA PRO A 226 -12.85 28.91 -32.18
C PRO A 226 -11.60 29.21 -33.04
N GLU A 227 -11.62 30.32 -33.78
CA GLU A 227 -10.46 30.77 -34.58
C GLU A 227 -9.32 31.24 -33.68
N ASP A 228 -9.64 32.03 -32.66
CA ASP A 228 -8.72 32.45 -31.61
C ASP A 228 -8.86 31.60 -30.34
N LEU A 229 -7.73 31.35 -29.68
CA LEU A 229 -7.70 30.65 -28.40
C LEU A 229 -8.45 31.46 -27.34
N PHE A 230 -9.42 30.82 -26.67
CA PHE A 230 -10.14 31.42 -25.55
C PHE A 230 -10.13 30.51 -24.32
N THR A 231 -10.40 31.10 -23.16
CA THR A 231 -10.43 30.37 -21.88
C THR A 231 -11.78 30.50 -21.21
N ARG A 232 -12.25 29.42 -20.59
CA ARG A 232 -13.45 29.42 -19.74
C ARG A 232 -13.13 28.82 -18.38
N THR A 233 -13.66 29.44 -17.34
CA THR A 233 -13.60 28.91 -15.98
C THR A 233 -14.72 27.89 -15.79
N ILE A 234 -14.37 26.67 -15.40
CA ILE A 234 -15.30 25.60 -15.08
C ILE A 234 -15.02 25.02 -13.68
N PRO A 235 -16.01 24.45 -12.98
CA PRO A 235 -15.77 23.80 -11.69
C PRO A 235 -14.77 22.65 -11.79
N LYS A 236 -13.89 22.50 -10.80
CA LYS A 236 -12.99 21.33 -10.68
C LYS A 236 -13.76 20.08 -10.29
N HIS A 237 -14.87 20.20 -9.58
CA HIS A 237 -15.74 19.07 -9.25
C HIS A 237 -17.20 19.48 -9.39
N LYS A 238 -18.02 18.62 -10.02
CA LYS A 238 -19.41 18.96 -10.40
C LYS A 238 -20.34 19.14 -9.20
N LYS A 239 -20.04 18.50 -8.06
CA LYS A 239 -20.90 18.50 -6.86
C LYS A 239 -20.24 19.09 -5.61
N TYR A 240 -18.94 19.35 -5.65
CA TYR A 240 -18.16 19.74 -4.47
C TYR A 240 -17.53 21.10 -4.73
N GLU A 241 -18.26 22.14 -4.34
CA GLU A 241 -17.86 23.53 -4.52
C GLU A 241 -16.49 23.87 -3.91
N PRO A 242 -16.08 23.32 -2.74
CA PRO A 242 -14.78 23.63 -2.16
C PRO A 242 -13.58 23.14 -2.98
N ALA A 243 -13.76 22.26 -3.98
CA ALA A 243 -12.69 21.92 -4.93
C ALA A 243 -12.28 23.12 -5.81
N GLY A 244 -13.09 24.17 -5.87
CA GLY A 244 -12.82 25.38 -6.63
C GLY A 244 -13.05 25.21 -8.13
N THR A 245 -12.41 26.07 -8.92
CA THR A 245 -12.56 26.12 -10.38
C THR A 245 -11.21 25.91 -11.08
N LYS A 246 -11.27 25.54 -12.36
CA LYS A 246 -10.14 25.41 -13.27
C LYS A 246 -10.38 26.23 -14.52
N VAL A 247 -9.31 26.76 -15.10
CA VAL A 247 -9.35 27.48 -16.37
C VAL A 247 -9.06 26.48 -17.49
N THR A 248 -10.05 26.24 -18.33
CA THR A 248 -9.93 25.37 -19.50
C THR A 248 -9.71 26.22 -20.73
N THR A 249 -8.70 25.87 -21.52
CA THR A 249 -8.37 26.56 -22.78
C THR A 249 -8.99 25.80 -23.94
N TYR A 250 -9.60 26.51 -24.88
CA TYR A 250 -10.31 25.98 -26.04
C TYR A 250 -9.62 26.44 -27.32
N THR A 251 -9.37 25.49 -28.23
CA THR A 251 -8.59 25.70 -29.47
C THR A 251 -9.17 24.91 -30.62
N LYS A 252 -8.94 25.35 -31.87
CA LYS A 252 -9.38 24.62 -33.06
C LYS A 252 -8.88 23.16 -33.11
N ARG A 253 -7.66 22.92 -32.62
CA ARG A 253 -7.05 21.58 -32.54
C ARG A 253 -6.98 21.12 -31.09
N VAL A 254 -7.33 19.86 -30.84
CA VAL A 254 -7.22 19.23 -29.52
C VAL A 254 -6.60 17.85 -29.61
N TRP A 255 -5.97 17.44 -28.53
CA TRP A 255 -5.42 16.10 -28.33
C TRP A 255 -6.45 15.21 -27.65
N ILE A 256 -6.59 13.99 -28.14
CA ILE A 256 -7.38 12.92 -27.50
C ILE A 256 -6.54 11.65 -27.38
N ASP A 257 -6.96 10.76 -26.49
CA ASP A 257 -6.32 9.45 -26.34
C ASP A 257 -6.52 8.59 -27.59
N PHE A 258 -5.47 7.85 -27.96
CA PHE A 258 -5.50 6.92 -29.09
C PHE A 258 -6.61 5.86 -28.97
N ALA A 259 -6.72 5.25 -27.80
CA ALA A 259 -7.71 4.21 -27.51
C ALA A 259 -9.15 4.70 -27.68
N ASP A 260 -9.39 5.98 -27.46
CA ASP A 260 -10.69 6.60 -27.71
C ASP A 260 -10.88 6.90 -29.20
N ALA A 261 -9.83 7.35 -29.90
CA ALA A 261 -9.87 7.66 -31.33
C ALA A 261 -10.15 6.41 -32.20
N GLU A 262 -9.65 5.24 -31.82
CA GLU A 262 -9.88 3.98 -32.54
C GLU A 262 -11.34 3.53 -32.54
N LEU A 263 -12.11 3.91 -31.52
CA LEU A 263 -13.51 3.51 -31.38
C LEU A 263 -14.46 4.37 -32.22
N ILE A 264 -13.97 5.49 -32.75
CA ILE A 264 -14.77 6.48 -33.48
C ILE A 264 -14.97 6.03 -34.92
N SER A 265 -16.21 6.13 -35.39
CA SER A 265 -16.58 5.92 -36.79
C SER A 265 -16.78 7.24 -37.55
N VAL A 266 -16.60 7.20 -38.87
CA VAL A 266 -16.92 8.34 -39.74
C VAL A 266 -18.42 8.67 -39.65
N ASN A 267 -18.75 9.95 -39.55
CA ASN A 267 -20.09 10.51 -39.29
C ASN A 267 -20.69 10.17 -37.91
N GLU A 268 -19.89 9.68 -36.97
CA GLU A 268 -20.33 9.50 -35.59
C GLU A 268 -20.32 10.82 -34.81
N GLU A 269 -21.35 11.01 -33.97
CA GLU A 269 -21.42 12.11 -33.03
C GLU A 269 -20.75 11.72 -31.70
N VAL A 270 -19.74 12.50 -31.31
CA VAL A 270 -18.97 12.30 -30.07
C VAL A 270 -19.10 13.53 -29.18
N THR A 271 -19.12 13.32 -27.87
CA THR A 271 -19.13 14.41 -26.91
C THR A 271 -17.73 14.72 -26.43
N LEU A 272 -17.27 15.95 -26.59
CA LEU A 272 -16.09 16.49 -25.92
C LEU A 272 -16.52 16.97 -24.53
N MET A 273 -15.99 16.32 -23.49
CA MET A 273 -16.37 16.58 -22.09
C MET A 273 -16.21 18.06 -21.74
N ASP A 274 -17.25 18.62 -21.11
CA ASP A 274 -17.35 20.04 -20.72
C ASP A 274 -17.11 21.06 -21.86
N TRP A 275 -17.26 20.65 -23.12
CA TRP A 275 -17.26 21.52 -24.29
C TRP A 275 -18.58 21.41 -25.08
N GLY A 276 -18.95 20.22 -25.54
CA GLY A 276 -20.11 20.02 -26.40
C GLY A 276 -19.95 18.83 -27.34
N ASN A 277 -20.92 18.62 -28.23
CA ASN A 277 -20.85 17.54 -29.21
C ASN A 277 -20.07 17.97 -30.47
N SER A 278 -19.54 16.98 -31.18
CA SER A 278 -18.86 17.14 -32.46
C SER A 278 -19.14 15.93 -33.35
N ILE A 279 -19.24 16.17 -34.65
CA ILE A 279 -19.47 15.12 -35.66
C ILE A 279 -18.16 14.88 -36.38
N VAL A 280 -17.64 13.66 -36.32
CA VAL A 280 -16.39 13.29 -36.99
C VAL A 280 -16.67 13.11 -38.48
N LYS A 281 -15.94 13.82 -39.35
CA LYS A 281 -16.15 13.83 -40.80
C LYS A 281 -15.11 13.02 -41.55
N SER A 282 -13.87 13.00 -41.08
CA SER A 282 -12.82 12.18 -41.64
C SER A 282 -11.89 11.65 -40.56
N ILE A 283 -11.33 10.47 -40.84
CA ILE A 283 -10.35 9.77 -40.00
C ILE A 283 -9.18 9.45 -40.91
N GLU A 284 -8.01 9.99 -40.59
CA GLU A 284 -6.77 9.67 -41.29
C GLU A 284 -6.05 8.54 -40.56
N LYS A 285 -5.57 7.55 -41.31
CA LYS A 285 -4.88 6.37 -40.78
C LYS A 285 -3.51 6.22 -41.42
N ASP A 286 -2.56 5.67 -40.67
CA ASP A 286 -1.24 5.31 -41.16
C ASP A 286 -1.26 4.03 -42.01
N GLU A 287 -0.10 3.65 -42.56
CA GLU A 287 0.09 2.42 -43.34
C GLU A 287 -0.20 1.14 -42.55
N GLN A 288 -0.20 1.20 -41.21
CA GLN A 288 -0.50 0.10 -40.31
C GLN A 288 -1.99 0.08 -39.88
N GLY A 289 -2.80 1.02 -40.36
CA GLY A 289 -4.23 1.13 -40.06
C GLY A 289 -4.55 1.88 -38.76
N ASN A 290 -3.56 2.50 -38.12
CA ASN A 290 -3.71 3.25 -36.89
C ASN A 290 -4.19 4.67 -37.16
N VAL A 291 -5.09 5.21 -36.34
CA VAL A 291 -5.57 6.60 -36.46
C VAL A 291 -4.44 7.60 -36.14
N ILE A 292 -4.16 8.52 -37.07
CA ILE A 292 -3.18 9.60 -36.90
C ILE A 292 -3.88 10.91 -36.54
N SER A 293 -4.96 11.23 -37.25
CA SER A 293 -5.67 12.50 -37.13
C SER A 293 -7.16 12.33 -37.37
N LEU A 294 -7.94 13.23 -36.78
CA LEU A 294 -9.38 13.33 -36.97
C LEU A 294 -9.73 14.74 -37.43
N THR A 295 -10.71 14.86 -38.32
CA THR A 295 -11.35 16.15 -38.63
C THR A 295 -12.84 16.05 -38.43
N GLY A 296 -13.42 17.07 -37.79
CA GLY A 296 -14.83 17.09 -37.45
C GLY A 296 -15.40 18.49 -37.35
N VAL A 297 -16.72 18.53 -37.22
CA VAL A 297 -17.50 19.77 -37.09
C VAL A 297 -17.99 19.86 -35.66
N LEU A 298 -17.73 20.99 -34.99
CA LEU A 298 -18.31 21.26 -33.68
C LEU A 298 -19.82 21.44 -33.85
N HIS A 299 -20.60 20.71 -33.06
CA HIS A 299 -22.06 20.73 -33.07
C HIS A 299 -22.58 20.93 -31.63
N PRO A 300 -22.47 22.15 -31.07
CA PRO A 300 -22.77 22.41 -29.65
C PRO A 300 -24.24 22.15 -29.28
N GLU A 301 -25.17 22.19 -30.24
CA GLU A 301 -26.60 21.95 -30.05
C GLU A 301 -26.96 20.46 -29.95
N GLY A 302 -25.99 19.56 -30.14
CA GLY A 302 -26.18 18.12 -30.00
C GLY A 302 -26.56 17.69 -28.58
N SER A 303 -27.25 16.55 -28.47
CA SER A 303 -27.69 16.03 -27.17
C SER A 303 -26.63 15.16 -26.50
N PHE A 304 -26.20 15.56 -25.30
CA PHE A 304 -25.28 14.80 -24.44
C PHE A 304 -25.80 13.41 -24.02
N LYS A 305 -27.12 13.17 -24.14
CA LYS A 305 -27.77 11.93 -23.73
C LYS A 305 -27.78 10.86 -24.81
N THR A 306 -27.68 11.23 -26.08
CA THR A 306 -27.79 10.32 -27.23
C THR A 306 -26.44 9.85 -27.74
N THR A 307 -25.36 10.54 -27.40
CA THR A 307 -23.99 10.20 -27.80
C THR A 307 -23.43 9.02 -27.01
N LYS A 308 -22.85 8.04 -27.73
CA LYS A 308 -22.24 6.84 -27.16
C LYS A 308 -20.84 7.11 -26.59
N LEU A 309 -20.05 7.94 -27.28
CA LEU A 309 -18.65 8.22 -26.94
C LEU A 309 -18.50 9.60 -26.29
N LYS A 310 -17.85 9.65 -25.13
CA LYS A 310 -17.61 10.87 -24.33
C LYS A 310 -16.13 11.05 -24.07
N LEU A 311 -15.46 11.88 -24.85
CA LEU A 311 -14.02 11.99 -24.94
C LEU A 311 -13.46 13.01 -23.95
N THR A 312 -12.34 12.64 -23.33
CA THR A 312 -11.44 13.59 -22.65
C THR A 312 -10.49 14.19 -23.68
N TRP A 313 -10.23 15.48 -23.56
CA TRP A 313 -9.43 16.22 -24.54
C TRP A 313 -8.53 17.24 -23.86
N LEU A 314 -7.41 17.55 -24.49
CA LEU A 314 -6.51 18.64 -24.11
C LEU A 314 -6.31 19.61 -25.27
N PRO A 315 -6.22 20.92 -25.03
CA PRO A 315 -5.96 21.88 -26.09
C PRO A 315 -4.56 21.70 -26.65
N ASP A 316 -4.41 21.76 -27.97
CA ASP A 316 -3.12 21.70 -28.63
C ASP A 316 -2.35 23.02 -28.44
N THR A 317 -1.58 23.09 -27.34
CA THR A 317 -0.86 24.30 -26.90
C THR A 317 0.44 23.93 -26.19
N ASP A 318 1.39 24.87 -26.13
CA ASP A 318 2.66 24.69 -25.43
C ASP A 318 2.54 24.76 -23.89
N LYS A 319 1.33 24.96 -23.37
CA LYS A 319 1.07 25.12 -21.92
C LYS A 319 0.82 23.79 -21.20
N LEU A 320 0.73 22.68 -21.94
CA LEU A 320 0.53 21.34 -21.40
C LEU A 320 1.70 20.92 -20.51
N LEU A 321 1.38 20.15 -19.47
CA LEU A 321 2.37 19.66 -18.52
C LEU A 321 2.71 18.20 -18.79
N LYS A 322 3.98 17.83 -18.66
CA LYS A 322 4.39 16.42 -18.71
C LYS A 322 4.01 15.74 -17.40
N LEU A 323 3.44 14.56 -17.50
CA LEU A 323 3.07 13.69 -16.38
C LEU A 323 3.76 12.32 -16.54
N SER A 324 4.17 11.74 -15.42
CA SER A 324 4.46 10.31 -15.31
C SER A 324 3.37 9.68 -14.46
N LEU A 325 2.49 8.90 -15.10
CA LEU A 325 1.44 8.14 -14.44
C LEU A 325 2.02 6.79 -14.03
N VAL A 326 2.08 6.54 -12.72
CA VAL A 326 2.71 5.35 -12.16
C VAL A 326 1.65 4.40 -11.62
N ASP A 327 1.55 3.23 -12.25
CA ASP A 327 0.78 2.10 -11.77
C ASP A 327 1.67 1.14 -10.96
N PHE A 328 1.06 0.51 -9.96
CA PHE A 328 1.73 -0.35 -9.00
C PHE A 328 1.01 -1.69 -8.87
N ASP A 329 1.69 -2.79 -9.12
CA ASP A 329 1.23 -4.17 -8.98
C ASP A 329 1.70 -4.79 -7.65
N TYR A 330 1.26 -6.00 -7.36
CA TYR A 330 1.63 -6.69 -6.14
C TYR A 330 3.09 -7.15 -6.14
N ILE A 331 3.71 -7.17 -4.95
CA ILE A 331 5.11 -7.62 -4.76
C ILE A 331 5.31 -9.13 -4.97
N ILE A 332 4.22 -9.91 -4.96
CA ILE A 332 4.22 -11.34 -5.27
C ILE A 332 3.09 -11.68 -6.23
N THR A 333 3.29 -12.70 -7.05
CA THR A 333 2.34 -13.12 -8.09
C THR A 333 1.23 -14.06 -7.58
N LYS A 334 1.39 -14.64 -6.38
CA LYS A 334 0.42 -15.58 -5.79
C LYS A 334 -0.42 -14.94 -4.68
N LYS A 335 -1.70 -15.32 -4.62
CA LYS A 335 -2.63 -14.87 -3.56
C LYS A 335 -2.13 -15.19 -2.15
N LYS A 336 -1.58 -16.38 -1.94
CA LYS A 336 -1.11 -16.83 -0.63
C LYS A 336 0.11 -17.72 -0.82
N LEU A 337 1.11 -17.51 0.03
CA LEU A 337 2.28 -18.40 0.07
C LEU A 337 1.95 -19.67 0.86
N GLU A 338 2.35 -20.82 0.34
CA GLU A 338 2.24 -22.10 1.03
C GLU A 338 3.37 -22.30 2.06
N LYS A 339 3.14 -23.17 3.07
CA LYS A 339 4.07 -23.35 4.19
C LYS A 339 5.47 -23.85 3.80
N LYS A 340 5.61 -24.52 2.65
CA LYS A 340 6.87 -25.11 2.17
C LYS A 340 7.44 -24.42 0.92
N GLU A 341 6.80 -23.36 0.46
CA GLU A 341 7.22 -22.65 -0.74
C GLU A 341 8.21 -21.54 -0.39
N ASP A 342 9.29 -21.43 -1.16
CA ASP A 342 10.18 -20.28 -1.09
C ASP A 342 9.51 -19.07 -1.73
N PHE A 343 9.41 -17.99 -0.96
CA PHE A 343 8.76 -16.77 -1.41
C PHE A 343 9.55 -16.06 -2.51
N VAL A 344 10.85 -16.35 -2.64
CA VAL A 344 11.70 -15.81 -3.70
C VAL A 344 11.19 -16.22 -5.09
N ASN A 345 10.64 -17.43 -5.22
CA ASN A 345 10.14 -17.97 -6.49
C ASN A 345 8.85 -17.30 -6.98
N VAL A 346 8.16 -16.56 -6.11
CA VAL A 346 6.87 -15.93 -6.42
C VAL A 346 6.95 -14.41 -6.38
N VAL A 347 8.17 -13.85 -6.31
CA VAL A 347 8.41 -12.41 -6.41
C VAL A 347 7.94 -11.92 -7.79
N ASN A 348 7.21 -10.81 -7.80
CA ASN A 348 6.80 -10.20 -9.06
C ASN A 348 7.98 -9.43 -9.69
N PRO A 349 8.43 -9.76 -10.91
CA PRO A 349 9.52 -9.05 -11.57
C PRO A 349 9.12 -7.65 -12.07
N CYS A 350 7.81 -7.40 -12.26
CA CYS A 350 7.30 -6.13 -12.77
C CYS A 350 6.23 -5.59 -11.83
N THR A 351 6.67 -4.84 -10.82
CA THR A 351 5.77 -4.23 -9.83
C THR A 351 5.37 -2.81 -10.22
N LYS A 352 6.19 -2.08 -10.97
CA LYS A 352 5.97 -0.68 -11.30
C LYS A 352 5.88 -0.47 -12.80
N LYS A 353 4.88 0.28 -13.25
CA LYS A 353 4.79 0.75 -14.64
C LYS A 353 4.59 2.25 -14.69
N GLU A 354 5.44 2.93 -15.45
CA GLU A 354 5.32 4.36 -15.72
C GLU A 354 4.76 4.59 -17.13
N THR A 355 3.81 5.51 -17.27
CA THR A 355 3.21 5.90 -18.54
C THR A 355 3.28 7.40 -18.67
N CYS A 356 3.94 7.88 -19.74
CA CYS A 356 4.02 9.30 -20.03
C CYS A 356 2.67 9.84 -20.52
N ALA A 357 2.27 10.99 -20.01
CA ALA A 357 1.05 11.67 -20.42
C ALA A 357 1.22 13.19 -20.42
N PHE A 358 0.33 13.89 -21.10
CA PHE A 358 0.14 15.32 -20.94
C PHE A 358 -1.03 15.61 -20.02
N GLY A 359 -0.88 16.61 -19.16
CA GLY A 359 -1.89 17.11 -18.25
C GLY A 359 -2.29 18.55 -18.56
N ASP A 360 -3.47 18.93 -18.10
CA ASP A 360 -3.94 20.31 -18.17
C ASP A 360 -3.07 21.27 -17.33
N SER A 361 -3.02 22.54 -17.72
CA SER A 361 -2.15 23.54 -17.08
C SER A 361 -2.50 23.83 -15.61
N ASN A 362 -3.73 23.52 -15.16
CA ASN A 362 -4.15 23.73 -13.78
C ASN A 362 -3.48 22.75 -12.81
N MET A 363 -2.83 21.70 -13.32
CA MET A 363 -2.04 20.77 -12.51
C MET A 363 -0.73 21.40 -11.97
N ARG A 364 -0.34 22.60 -12.42
CA ARG A 364 0.84 23.33 -11.88
C ARG A 364 0.70 23.62 -10.38
N ASP A 365 -0.53 23.80 -9.91
CA ASP A 365 -0.83 24.16 -8.52
C ASP A 365 -0.90 22.94 -7.59
N LEU A 366 -0.74 21.72 -8.12
CA LEU A 366 -0.77 20.50 -7.32
C LEU A 366 0.40 20.48 -6.33
N LYS A 367 0.08 20.11 -5.10
CA LYS A 367 1.05 19.89 -4.03
C LYS A 367 1.29 18.42 -3.82
N ARG A 368 2.45 18.10 -3.23
CA ARG A 368 2.77 16.73 -2.82
C ARG A 368 1.70 16.21 -1.85
N GLY A 369 1.13 15.05 -2.17
CA GLY A 369 0.07 14.41 -1.39
C GLY A 369 -1.35 14.76 -1.83
N ASP A 370 -1.53 15.73 -2.73
CA ASP A 370 -2.85 16.05 -3.27
C ASP A 370 -3.43 14.84 -4.01
N THR A 371 -4.73 14.64 -3.83
CA THR A 371 -5.51 13.59 -4.49
C THR A 371 -6.30 14.24 -5.62
N LEU A 372 -6.23 13.66 -6.82
CA LEU A 372 -6.98 14.13 -7.98
C LEU A 372 -7.61 12.97 -8.74
N GLN A 373 -8.64 13.27 -9.52
CA GLN A 373 -9.22 12.35 -10.48
C GLN A 373 -8.78 12.77 -11.88
N LEU A 374 -8.17 11.86 -12.62
CA LEU A 374 -8.03 12.02 -14.07
C LEU A 374 -9.28 11.43 -14.72
N GLU A 375 -10.06 12.27 -15.38
CA GLU A 375 -11.30 11.85 -16.03
C GLU A 375 -11.07 10.63 -16.92
N ARG A 376 -11.93 9.62 -16.78
CA ARG A 376 -11.84 8.31 -17.45
C ARG A 376 -10.58 7.47 -17.19
N LYS A 377 -9.58 7.98 -16.46
CA LYS A 377 -8.34 7.26 -16.13
C LYS A 377 -8.25 6.81 -14.67
N GLY A 378 -9.02 7.41 -13.76
CA GLY A 378 -9.13 7.00 -12.36
C GLY A 378 -8.61 8.05 -11.37
N TYR A 379 -8.25 7.61 -10.17
CA TYR A 379 -7.77 8.49 -9.10
C TYR A 379 -6.26 8.36 -8.94
N PHE A 380 -5.62 9.47 -8.60
CA PHE A 380 -4.18 9.58 -8.46
C PHE A 380 -3.81 10.42 -7.24
N ARG A 381 -2.64 10.15 -6.67
CA ARG A 381 -1.98 11.00 -5.67
C ARG A 381 -0.73 11.63 -6.30
N CYS A 382 -0.54 12.93 -6.11
CA CYS A 382 0.67 13.61 -6.53
C CYS A 382 1.85 13.23 -5.61
N ASP A 383 2.85 12.51 -6.12
CA ASP A 383 4.06 12.17 -5.35
C ASP A 383 5.18 13.20 -5.55
N VAL A 384 5.34 13.69 -6.78
CA VAL A 384 6.25 14.78 -7.15
C VAL A 384 5.46 15.87 -7.86
N PRO A 385 5.32 17.08 -7.27
CA PRO A 385 4.60 18.19 -7.87
C PRO A 385 5.39 18.84 -9.01
N PHE A 386 4.80 19.84 -9.66
CA PHE A 386 5.49 20.60 -10.71
C PHE A 386 6.70 21.35 -10.14
N VAL A 387 7.89 21.06 -10.69
CA VAL A 387 9.13 21.76 -10.34
C VAL A 387 9.65 22.59 -11.52
N SER A 388 9.66 21.99 -12.71
CA SER A 388 10.14 22.63 -13.94
C SER A 388 9.46 22.03 -15.17
N PRO A 389 9.41 22.74 -16.32
CA PRO A 389 8.85 22.21 -17.56
C PRO A 389 9.56 20.94 -18.08
N THR A 390 10.81 20.73 -17.69
CA THR A 390 11.63 19.57 -18.10
C THR A 390 11.35 18.33 -17.27
N GLN A 391 10.84 18.48 -16.05
CA GLN A 391 10.55 17.37 -15.15
C GLN A 391 9.05 17.06 -15.13
N PRO A 392 8.64 15.80 -15.32
CA PRO A 392 7.23 15.45 -15.25
C PRO A 392 6.71 15.51 -13.82
N ILE A 393 5.43 15.88 -13.67
CA ILE A 393 4.70 15.66 -12.42
C ILE A 393 4.50 14.14 -12.26
N VAL A 394 4.84 13.57 -11.11
CA VAL A 394 4.69 12.14 -10.86
C VAL A 394 3.39 11.89 -10.09
N LEU A 395 2.49 11.11 -10.71
CA LEU A 395 1.18 10.78 -10.19
C LEU A 395 1.07 9.28 -9.95
N PHE A 396 0.80 8.90 -8.71
CA PHE A 396 0.65 7.51 -8.28
C PHE A 396 -0.81 7.08 -8.39
N ALA A 397 -1.07 6.00 -9.13
CA ALA A 397 -2.42 5.49 -9.31
C ALA A 397 -2.99 4.92 -8.01
N ILE A 398 -4.18 5.37 -7.66
CA ILE A 398 -4.96 4.88 -6.53
C ILE A 398 -5.95 3.83 -7.06
N PRO A 399 -5.92 2.60 -6.53
CA PRO A 399 -6.87 1.57 -6.90
C PRO A 399 -8.30 1.97 -6.51
N ASP A 400 -9.27 1.55 -7.33
CA ASP A 400 -10.69 1.92 -7.17
C ASP A 400 -11.57 0.77 -6.64
N GLY A 401 -10.92 -0.33 -6.22
CA GLY A 401 -11.56 -1.51 -5.64
C GLY A 401 -12.21 -2.47 -6.65
N LYS A 402 -12.01 -2.25 -7.96
CA LYS A 402 -12.39 -3.23 -8.99
C LYS A 402 -11.27 -4.24 -9.20
N ALA A 403 -11.63 -5.50 -9.38
CA ALA A 403 -10.74 -6.58 -9.80
C ALA A 403 -10.31 -6.39 -11.27
N GLN A 404 -9.53 -5.34 -11.54
CA GLN A 404 -8.85 -5.13 -12.81
C GLN A 404 -7.38 -5.55 -12.67
N PRO A 405 -6.69 -5.93 -13.78
CA PRO A 405 -5.24 -6.06 -13.74
C PRO A 405 -4.67 -4.75 -13.21
N VAL A 406 -3.75 -4.87 -12.25
CA VAL A 406 -3.32 -3.74 -11.40
C VAL A 406 -2.60 -2.65 -12.20
N MET A 407 -2.21 -2.94 -13.46
CA MET A 407 -1.68 -2.00 -14.43
C MET A 407 -2.74 -1.59 -15.45
N ARG A 408 -3.25 -0.37 -15.34
CA ARG A 408 -4.33 0.17 -16.19
C ARG A 408 -3.83 0.59 -17.57
N PHE A 409 -2.57 0.98 -17.66
CA PHE A 409 -1.94 1.46 -18.90
C PHE A 409 -1.02 0.43 -19.55
N ALA A 410 -1.26 -0.86 -19.34
CA ALA A 410 -0.63 -1.89 -20.14
C ALA A 410 -0.96 -1.67 -21.62
N ALA A 411 -0.01 -1.14 -22.41
CA ALA A 411 -0.01 -1.33 -23.84
C ALA A 411 -0.27 -2.81 -24.08
N SER A 412 -1.29 -3.12 -24.86
CA SER A 412 -1.50 -4.45 -25.42
C SER A 412 -0.31 -4.77 -26.33
N ASN A 413 0.84 -5.08 -25.73
CA ASN A 413 1.91 -5.76 -26.43
C ASN A 413 1.32 -7.09 -26.89
N GLY A 414 1.49 -7.32 -28.18
CA GLY A 414 0.66 -8.20 -28.98
C GLY A 414 0.48 -9.60 -28.39
N LYS A 415 -0.63 -10.20 -28.81
CA LYS A 415 -0.80 -11.65 -28.90
C LYS A 415 0.55 -12.32 -29.21
N GLN A 416 1.00 -13.19 -28.31
CA GLN A 416 1.60 -14.45 -28.73
C GLN A 416 0.59 -15.54 -28.42
#